data_AF-A0A074Y5S2-F1
#
_entry.id   AF-A0A074Y5S2-F1
#
_cell.length_a   1.000
_cell.length_b   1.000
_cell.length_c   1.000
_cell.angle_alpha   90.00
_cell.angle_beta   90.00
_cell.angle_gamma   90.00
#
_symmetry.space_group_name_H-M   'P 1'
#
loop_
_entity.id
_entity.type
_entity.pdbx_description
1 polymer ?
#
loop_
_entity_poly.entity_id
_entity_poly.type
_entity_poly.pdbx_seq_one_letter_code
_entity_poly.pdbx_strand_id
1 'polypeptide(L)'
;MNIKSLLALSSFLLPTLAVPQYASPSYPTISNDSNTTNPQTPNFSSQRLWNLTNRFLQNHMYPLNIAQSLSINSSLLSEDILGRVDATRDYAGRELNTEYLFGLFANIALNPDAFTLLGYPINYTFTRFLGQGNVVSFAAVVEYKLPVTGTTIPQELDFWVTYNDKGEISQYDGCVLIPFLHYFLFPLPPSLLLSFPTLVPTTNRKESNFRYLQWQLNSTIATIAKLQNLSTTTDLTPLLHAKLATSICETATTFCNGTNLQYESQATCEDYLGKQTRFGEGWEWGMDTVACRMIHQNMVPLRPDVHCEHIGPSGGGMCVDDRTYVGNLEEDYFVNTPFLAPGLEGGVM
;
A
#
# COMPACT_ATOMS: atom_id res chain seq x y z
N MET A 1 59.25 -16.04 13.11
CA MET A 1 59.33 -17.04 14.21
C MET A 1 58.00 -16.98 14.98
N ASN A 2 57.29 -18.02 15.38
CA ASN A 2 57.13 -19.43 15.03
C ASN A 2 55.82 -19.83 15.75
N ILE A 3 55.05 -20.75 15.17
CA ILE A 3 53.75 -21.24 15.65
C ILE A 3 53.97 -22.24 16.80
N LYS A 4 52.94 -22.38 17.66
CA LYS A 4 52.71 -23.35 18.76
C LYS A 4 53.07 -22.77 20.14
N SER A 5 52.12 -22.51 21.02
CA SER A 5 51.35 -23.59 21.66
C SER A 5 50.26 -23.08 22.62
N LEU A 6 49.27 -23.96 22.84
CA LEU A 6 48.35 -24.08 23.99
C LEU A 6 47.05 -23.26 24.00
N LEU A 7 46.06 -23.88 23.34
CA LEU A 7 44.70 -24.16 23.82
C LEU A 7 44.41 -23.75 25.28
N ALA A 8 43.51 -22.79 25.44
CA ALA A 8 42.61 -22.70 26.58
C ALA A 8 41.21 -22.35 26.05
N LEU A 9 40.26 -23.25 26.28
CA LEU A 9 38.85 -23.02 26.04
C LEU A 9 38.41 -21.77 26.82
N SER A 10 37.92 -20.76 26.10
CA SER A 10 36.99 -19.79 26.67
C SER A 10 35.83 -19.65 25.69
N SER A 11 34.69 -20.14 26.15
CA SER A 11 33.38 -20.01 25.54
C SER A 11 33.01 -18.52 25.53
N PHE A 12 33.12 -17.89 24.35
CA PHE A 12 32.50 -16.60 24.12
C PHE A 12 30.99 -16.82 23.97
N LEU A 13 30.27 -16.58 25.06
CA LEU A 13 28.85 -16.26 25.03
C LEU A 13 28.68 -14.97 24.21
N LEU A 14 28.04 -15.06 23.04
CA LEU A 14 27.47 -13.89 22.39
C LEU A 14 26.40 -13.30 23.35
N PRO A 15 26.39 -11.99 23.60
CA PRO A 15 25.23 -11.37 24.23
C PRO A 15 24.08 -11.47 23.22
N THR A 16 23.09 -12.29 23.53
CA THR A 16 21.77 -12.22 22.91
C THR A 16 21.20 -10.85 23.26
N LEU A 17 21.31 -9.89 22.35
CA LEU A 17 20.49 -8.70 22.38
C LEU A 17 19.05 -9.17 22.21
N ALA A 18 18.30 -9.14 23.32
CA ALA A 18 16.87 -9.33 23.29
C ALA A 18 16.29 -8.25 22.38
N VAL A 19 15.77 -8.68 21.23
CA VAL A 19 14.86 -7.86 20.43
C VAL A 19 13.67 -7.54 21.34
N PRO A 20 13.34 -6.28 21.61
CA PRO A 20 12.11 -5.97 22.31
C PRO A 20 10.97 -6.51 21.44
N GLN A 21 10.27 -7.54 21.93
CA GLN A 21 8.99 -7.95 21.39
C GLN A 21 8.04 -6.77 21.57
N TYR A 22 7.88 -5.98 20.51
CA TYR A 22 6.74 -5.08 20.42
C TYR A 22 5.51 -5.97 20.45
N ALA A 23 4.68 -5.77 21.48
CA ALA A 23 3.40 -6.43 21.58
C ALA A 23 2.58 -6.06 20.35
N SER A 24 2.25 -7.05 19.52
CA SER A 24 1.18 -6.93 18.54
C SER A 24 -0.06 -6.37 19.25
N PRO A 25 -0.81 -5.44 18.64
CA PRO A 25 -2.10 -5.04 19.18
C PRO A 25 -2.91 -6.30 19.47
N SER A 26 -3.27 -6.49 20.74
CA SER A 26 -4.13 -7.60 21.12
C SER A 26 -5.52 -7.31 20.58
N TYR A 27 -5.83 -7.93 19.44
CA TYR A 27 -7.21 -7.93 18.95
C TYR A 27 -8.09 -8.69 19.95
N PRO A 28 -9.29 -8.18 20.26
CA PRO A 28 -10.22 -8.91 21.10
C PRO A 28 -10.48 -10.27 20.47
N THR A 29 -10.15 -11.32 21.22
CA THR A 29 -10.59 -12.68 20.90
C THR A 29 -12.11 -12.67 20.96
N ILE A 30 -12.75 -13.11 19.87
CA ILE A 30 -14.21 -13.32 19.85
C ILE A 30 -14.50 -14.33 20.96
N SER A 31 -15.12 -13.86 22.03
CA SER A 31 -15.71 -14.73 23.04
C SER A 31 -16.78 -15.57 22.34
N ASN A 32 -16.66 -16.90 22.43
CA ASN A 32 -17.71 -17.85 22.07
C ASN A 32 -18.89 -17.72 23.04
N ASP A 33 -19.55 -16.57 23.02
CA ASP A 33 -20.83 -16.39 23.69
C ASP A 33 -21.91 -16.84 22.71
N SER A 34 -22.42 -18.05 22.98
CA SER A 34 -23.36 -18.80 22.15
C SER A 34 -24.79 -18.23 22.17
N ASN A 35 -24.92 -16.91 22.18
CA ASN A 35 -26.21 -16.23 22.27
C ASN A 35 -26.31 -14.95 21.43
N THR A 36 -25.77 -14.98 20.21
CA THR A 36 -26.03 -13.96 19.20
C THR A 36 -27.02 -14.51 18.17
N THR A 37 -28.11 -13.79 17.92
CA THR A 37 -28.87 -13.92 16.68
C THR A 37 -27.87 -13.75 15.54
N ASN A 38 -27.44 -14.87 14.92
CA ASN A 38 -26.46 -14.85 13.84
C ASN A 38 -26.98 -13.88 12.77
N PRO A 39 -26.35 -12.70 12.56
CA PRO A 39 -26.79 -11.78 11.53
C PRO A 39 -26.80 -12.58 10.23
N GLN A 40 -27.98 -12.79 9.63
CA GLN A 40 -28.06 -13.60 8.43
C GLN A 40 -27.13 -12.99 7.38
N THR A 41 -26.10 -13.74 6.99
CA THR A 41 -25.18 -13.31 5.94
C THR A 41 -26.00 -13.02 4.68
N PRO A 42 -25.92 -11.80 4.12
CA PRO A 42 -26.83 -11.40 3.06
C PRO A 42 -26.57 -12.24 1.80
N ASN A 43 -27.65 -12.52 1.07
CA ASN A 43 -27.58 -13.29 -0.16
C ASN A 43 -28.01 -12.41 -1.34
N PHE A 44 -27.05 -11.77 -1.98
CA PHE A 44 -27.27 -10.91 -3.14
C PHE A 44 -27.16 -11.68 -4.45
N SER A 45 -27.89 -11.21 -5.48
CA SER A 45 -27.68 -11.71 -6.84
C SER A 45 -26.33 -11.24 -7.38
N SER A 46 -25.74 -12.00 -8.30
CA SER A 46 -24.47 -11.63 -8.95
C SER A 46 -24.56 -10.25 -9.63
N GLN A 47 -25.71 -9.91 -10.23
CA GLN A 47 -25.96 -8.58 -10.80
C GLN A 47 -25.97 -7.47 -9.74
N ARG A 48 -26.55 -7.72 -8.55
CA ARG A 48 -26.55 -6.75 -7.46
C ARG A 48 -25.12 -6.52 -6.96
N LEU A 49 -24.34 -7.57 -6.77
CA LEU A 49 -22.94 -7.48 -6.40
C LEU A 49 -22.12 -6.71 -7.44
N TRP A 50 -22.33 -6.99 -8.72
CA TRP A 50 -21.66 -6.25 -9.80
C TRP A 50 -21.99 -4.75 -9.73
N ASN A 51 -23.26 -4.38 -9.55
CA ASN A 51 -23.67 -2.99 -9.43
C ASN A 51 -23.03 -2.29 -8.21
N LEU A 52 -22.93 -2.98 -7.06
CA LEU A 52 -22.28 -2.46 -5.86
C LEU A 52 -20.78 -2.23 -6.10
N THR A 53 -20.07 -3.23 -6.64
CA THR A 53 -18.63 -3.13 -6.95
C THR A 53 -18.37 -2.07 -8.01
N ASN A 54 -19.20 -1.99 -9.05
CA ASN A 54 -19.09 -0.96 -10.07
C ASN A 54 -19.32 0.44 -9.49
N ARG A 55 -20.32 0.62 -8.60
CA ARG A 55 -20.53 1.88 -7.89
C ARG A 55 -19.33 2.27 -7.04
N PHE A 56 -18.71 1.32 -6.34
CA PHE A 56 -17.49 1.56 -5.57
C PHE A 56 -16.36 2.06 -6.48
N LEU A 57 -16.04 1.34 -7.57
CA LEU A 57 -14.98 1.75 -8.49
C LEU A 57 -15.26 3.11 -9.14
N GLN A 58 -16.51 3.40 -9.52
CA GLN A 58 -16.86 4.74 -10.02
C GLN A 58 -16.55 5.84 -9.00
N ASN A 59 -16.88 5.61 -7.74
CA ASN A 59 -16.61 6.57 -6.67
C ASN A 59 -15.13 6.61 -6.24
N HIS A 60 -14.35 5.58 -6.57
CA HIS A 60 -12.90 5.58 -6.43
C HIS A 60 -12.21 6.48 -7.49
N MET A 61 -12.82 6.63 -8.67
CA MET A 61 -12.29 7.48 -9.74
C MET A 61 -12.44 8.97 -9.43
N TYR A 62 -11.46 9.77 -9.89
CA TYR A 62 -11.60 11.21 -9.99
C TYR A 62 -12.68 11.59 -11.03
N PRO A 63 -13.54 12.60 -10.77
CA PRO A 63 -13.59 13.46 -9.59
C PRO A 63 -14.53 12.96 -8.48
N LEU A 64 -15.17 11.80 -8.62
CA LEU A 64 -16.19 11.32 -7.67
C LEU A 64 -15.58 10.99 -6.30
N ASN A 65 -14.31 10.59 -6.26
CA ASN A 65 -13.57 10.35 -5.02
C ASN A 65 -13.43 11.58 -4.13
N ILE A 66 -13.53 12.80 -4.66
CA ILE A 66 -13.51 14.04 -3.86
C ILE A 66 -14.68 14.05 -2.88
N ALA A 67 -15.89 13.77 -3.35
CA ALA A 67 -17.08 13.78 -2.50
C ALA A 67 -17.00 12.70 -1.41
N GLN A 68 -16.44 11.53 -1.73
CA GLN A 68 -16.23 10.48 -0.74
C GLN A 68 -15.17 10.87 0.29
N SER A 69 -14.05 11.47 -0.14
CA SER A 69 -13.01 11.96 0.76
C SER A 69 -13.54 13.01 1.74
N LEU A 70 -14.32 13.99 1.25
CA LEU A 70 -14.88 15.05 2.08
C LEU A 70 -15.93 14.56 3.08
N SER A 71 -16.53 13.38 2.83
CA SER A 71 -17.49 12.80 3.77
C SER A 71 -16.82 12.26 5.04
N ILE A 72 -15.50 12.00 5.01
CA ILE A 72 -14.68 11.35 6.06
C ILE A 72 -15.11 9.90 6.35
N ASN A 73 -16.41 9.65 6.37
CA ASN A 73 -17.05 8.36 6.59
C ASN A 73 -17.94 8.02 5.39
N SER A 74 -17.32 7.47 4.34
CA SER A 74 -18.06 7.10 3.13
C SER A 74 -19.16 6.10 3.44
N SER A 75 -20.38 6.40 2.99
CA SER A 75 -21.53 5.48 3.10
C SER A 75 -21.44 4.27 2.15
N LEU A 76 -20.34 4.13 1.40
CA LEU A 76 -20.06 2.93 0.62
C LEU A 76 -19.41 1.84 1.47
N LEU A 77 -18.90 2.21 2.65
CA LEU A 77 -18.16 1.37 3.57
C LEU A 77 -18.97 1.20 4.86
N SER A 78 -18.94 0.03 5.47
CA SER A 78 -19.55 -0.20 6.79
C SER A 78 -18.79 0.55 7.89
N GLU A 79 -19.39 0.73 9.07
CA GLU A 79 -18.76 1.44 10.19
C GLU A 79 -17.53 0.68 10.70
N ASP A 80 -17.67 -0.63 10.77
CA ASP A 80 -16.74 -1.63 11.28
C ASP A 80 -15.89 -2.28 10.19
N ILE A 81 -15.77 -1.64 9.02
CA ILE A 81 -15.00 -2.17 7.89
C ILE A 81 -13.56 -2.53 8.29
N LEU A 82 -13.12 -3.70 7.84
CA LEU A 82 -11.74 -4.15 7.93
C LEU A 82 -11.14 -4.29 6.53
N GLY A 83 -10.11 -3.51 6.24
CA GLY A 83 -9.44 -3.49 4.94
C GLY A 83 -7.98 -3.89 5.05
N ARG A 84 -7.44 -4.48 3.97
CA ARG A 84 -6.00 -4.67 3.79
C ARG A 84 -5.62 -4.38 2.36
N VAL A 85 -4.49 -3.69 2.17
CA VAL A 85 -3.80 -3.63 0.88
C VAL A 85 -2.37 -4.08 1.08
N ASP A 86 -2.02 -5.17 0.40
CA ASP A 86 -0.76 -5.88 0.57
C ASP A 86 0.52 -5.03 0.41
N ALA A 87 0.48 -4.02 -0.46
CA ALA A 87 1.56 -3.08 -0.67
C ALA A 87 1.76 -2.10 0.51
N THR A 88 0.77 -1.97 1.39
CA THR A 88 0.74 -1.00 2.48
C THR A 88 0.48 -1.71 3.80
N ARG A 89 -0.69 -1.57 4.42
CA ARG A 89 -1.01 -2.10 5.75
C ARG A 89 -2.50 -2.48 5.83
N ASP A 90 -2.93 -2.79 7.06
CA ASP A 90 -4.32 -3.03 7.43
C ASP A 90 -4.99 -1.72 7.88
N TYR A 91 -6.28 -1.61 7.62
CA TYR A 91 -7.11 -0.43 7.89
C TYR A 91 -8.36 -0.85 8.67
N ALA A 92 -8.45 -0.44 9.94
CA ALA A 92 -9.59 -0.71 10.78
C ALA A 92 -10.53 0.50 10.86
N GLY A 93 -11.82 0.27 10.58
CA GLY A 93 -12.87 1.27 10.69
C GLY A 93 -13.05 2.14 9.44
N ARG A 94 -14.25 2.71 9.31
CA ARG A 94 -14.70 3.46 8.13
C ARG A 94 -13.83 4.64 7.75
N GLU A 95 -13.33 5.37 8.74
CA GLU A 95 -12.59 6.61 8.55
C GLU A 95 -11.26 6.36 7.80
N LEU A 96 -10.41 5.48 8.33
CA LEU A 96 -9.10 5.15 7.73
C LEU A 96 -9.26 4.57 6.32
N ASN A 97 -10.27 3.72 6.11
CA ASN A 97 -10.56 3.16 4.80
C ASN A 97 -11.05 4.23 3.82
N THR A 98 -11.84 5.22 4.26
CA THR A 98 -12.30 6.32 3.41
C THR A 98 -11.13 7.21 2.98
N GLU A 99 -10.22 7.53 3.90
CA GLU A 99 -9.01 8.31 3.61
C GLU A 99 -8.11 7.61 2.61
N TYR A 100 -7.83 6.33 2.83
CA TYR A 100 -6.92 5.59 1.97
C TYR A 100 -7.52 5.35 0.58
N LEU A 101 -8.76 4.85 0.51
CA LEU A 101 -9.39 4.48 -0.76
C LEU A 101 -9.85 5.69 -1.58
N PHE A 102 -10.13 6.84 -0.97
CA PHE A 102 -10.63 8.02 -1.70
C PHE A 102 -9.77 9.26 -1.49
N GLY A 103 -9.42 9.57 -0.23
CA GLY A 103 -8.75 10.81 0.15
C GLY A 103 -7.35 11.00 -0.43
N LEU A 104 -6.51 9.96 -0.35
CA LEU A 104 -5.16 9.98 -0.92
C LEU A 104 -5.17 10.46 -2.38
N PHE A 105 -6.03 9.85 -3.20
CA PHE A 105 -6.09 10.13 -4.63
C PHE A 105 -6.81 11.42 -4.97
N ALA A 106 -7.85 11.78 -4.21
CA ALA A 106 -8.54 13.05 -4.37
C ALA A 106 -7.58 14.23 -4.12
N ASN A 107 -6.75 14.14 -3.09
CA ASN A 107 -5.79 15.19 -2.76
C ASN A 107 -4.73 15.38 -3.85
N ILE A 108 -4.16 14.29 -4.38
CA ILE A 108 -3.21 14.35 -5.51
C ILE A 108 -3.80 15.12 -6.71
N ALA A 109 -5.08 14.86 -7.02
CA ALA A 109 -5.74 15.54 -8.13
C ALA A 109 -6.06 17.03 -7.85
N LEU A 110 -6.31 17.37 -6.58
CA LEU A 110 -6.61 18.74 -6.14
C LEU A 110 -5.36 19.61 -5.96
N ASN A 111 -4.19 19.00 -5.74
CA ASN A 111 -2.91 19.68 -5.56
C ASN A 111 -1.89 19.26 -6.63
N PRO A 112 -2.13 19.59 -7.92
CA PRO A 112 -1.27 19.15 -9.02
C PRO A 112 0.15 19.73 -8.99
N ASP A 113 0.36 20.80 -8.22
CA ASP A 113 1.67 21.45 -8.06
C ASP A 113 2.54 20.76 -6.99
N ALA A 114 1.94 19.97 -6.09
CA ALA A 114 2.70 19.20 -5.10
C ALA A 114 3.49 18.08 -5.79
N PHE A 115 4.78 17.95 -5.46
CA PHE A 115 5.62 16.96 -6.11
C PHE A 115 5.33 15.56 -5.54
N THR A 116 4.83 14.68 -6.39
CA THR A 116 4.53 13.28 -6.07
C THR A 116 4.80 12.37 -7.26
N LEU A 117 5.22 11.14 -6.98
CA LEU A 117 5.34 10.07 -7.97
C LEU A 117 4.07 9.21 -8.04
N LEU A 118 3.06 9.52 -7.24
CA LEU A 118 1.75 8.86 -7.25
C LEU A 118 0.83 9.48 -8.29
N GLY A 119 -0.03 8.66 -8.86
CA GLY A 119 -1.09 9.11 -9.75
C GLY A 119 -2.44 9.07 -9.06
N TYR A 120 -3.45 9.67 -9.70
CA TYR A 120 -4.84 9.55 -9.29
C TYR A 120 -5.64 8.78 -10.36
N PRO A 121 -6.64 7.98 -9.94
CA PRO A 121 -7.36 7.10 -10.84
C PRO A 121 -8.37 7.91 -11.67
N ILE A 122 -8.37 7.72 -12.98
CA ILE A 122 -9.22 8.47 -13.93
C ILE A 122 -10.22 7.59 -14.66
N ASN A 123 -9.96 6.28 -14.73
CA ASN A 123 -10.78 5.32 -15.45
C ASN A 123 -10.47 3.90 -14.98
N TYR A 124 -11.38 2.96 -15.23
CA TYR A 124 -11.16 1.56 -14.93
C TYR A 124 -11.85 0.64 -15.93
N THR A 125 -11.39 -0.61 -16.01
CA THR A 125 -12.03 -1.68 -16.76
C THR A 125 -11.92 -2.98 -15.97
N PHE A 126 -13.06 -3.63 -15.73
CA PHE A 126 -13.08 -4.97 -15.13
C PHE A 126 -12.38 -5.96 -16.06
N THR A 127 -11.42 -6.72 -15.54
CA THR A 127 -10.82 -7.86 -16.23
C THR A 127 -11.44 -9.18 -15.78
N ARG A 128 -11.81 -9.27 -14.50
CA ARG A 128 -12.42 -10.46 -13.89
C ARG A 128 -13.46 -10.04 -12.86
N PHE A 129 -14.55 -10.79 -12.76
CA PHE A 129 -15.56 -10.59 -11.73
C PHE A 129 -16.25 -11.91 -11.43
N LEU A 130 -16.34 -12.23 -10.14
CA LEU A 130 -17.14 -13.33 -9.60
C LEU A 130 -17.82 -12.83 -8.33
N GLY A 131 -19.15 -12.90 -8.29
CA GLY A 131 -19.93 -12.52 -7.11
C GLY A 131 -20.93 -13.61 -6.75
N GLN A 132 -20.93 -14.03 -5.50
CA GLN A 132 -21.82 -15.06 -4.94
C GLN A 132 -22.16 -14.75 -3.49
N GLY A 133 -23.45 -14.78 -3.13
CA GLY A 133 -23.89 -14.46 -1.78
C GLY A 133 -23.62 -13.00 -1.43
N ASN A 134 -22.72 -12.74 -0.49
CA ASN A 134 -22.22 -11.40 -0.17
C ASN A 134 -20.74 -11.19 -0.51
N VAL A 135 -20.10 -12.18 -1.14
CA VAL A 135 -18.67 -12.14 -1.46
C VAL A 135 -18.47 -11.81 -2.93
N VAL A 136 -17.49 -10.97 -3.21
CA VAL A 136 -17.01 -10.66 -4.55
C VAL A 136 -15.51 -10.91 -4.61
N SER A 137 -15.06 -11.59 -5.66
CA SER A 137 -13.68 -11.52 -6.14
C SER A 137 -13.69 -10.79 -7.48
N PHE A 138 -12.95 -9.70 -7.60
CA PHE A 138 -12.87 -8.96 -8.85
C PHE A 138 -11.44 -8.51 -9.12
N ALA A 139 -11.12 -8.39 -10.41
CA ALA A 139 -9.95 -7.68 -10.86
C ALA A 139 -10.34 -6.58 -11.86
N ALA A 140 -9.67 -5.43 -11.74
CA ALA A 140 -9.88 -4.29 -12.63
C ALA A 140 -8.55 -3.61 -12.95
N VAL A 141 -8.34 -3.24 -14.21
CA VAL A 141 -7.27 -2.33 -14.59
C VAL A 141 -7.76 -0.91 -14.32
N VAL A 142 -7.07 -0.20 -13.44
CA VAL A 142 -7.29 1.20 -13.14
C VAL A 142 -6.20 2.03 -13.79
N GLU A 143 -6.62 3.08 -14.49
CA GLU A 143 -5.73 4.02 -15.16
C GLU A 143 -5.41 5.18 -14.21
N TYR A 144 -4.14 5.31 -13.82
CA TYR A 144 -3.67 6.38 -12.93
C TYR A 144 -2.96 7.45 -13.73
N LYS A 145 -3.44 8.69 -13.64
CA LYS A 145 -2.79 9.85 -14.23
C LYS A 145 -1.74 10.41 -13.29
N LEU A 146 -0.49 10.46 -13.74
CA LEU A 146 0.63 11.04 -13.00
C LEU A 146 0.70 12.55 -13.27
N PRO A 147 0.59 13.42 -12.24
CA PRO A 147 0.77 14.87 -12.43
C PRO A 147 2.16 15.22 -12.95
N VAL A 148 3.20 14.59 -12.38
CA VAL A 148 4.61 14.92 -12.63
C VAL A 148 5.07 14.71 -14.09
N THR A 149 4.49 13.73 -14.79
CA THR A 149 4.83 13.43 -16.19
C THR A 149 3.70 13.73 -17.17
N GLY A 150 2.46 13.91 -16.69
CA GLY A 150 1.25 13.97 -17.50
C GLY A 150 0.87 12.63 -18.16
N THR A 151 1.57 11.54 -17.86
CA THR A 151 1.30 10.20 -18.43
C THR A 151 0.29 9.42 -17.62
N THR A 152 -0.33 8.42 -18.24
CA THR A 152 -1.22 7.46 -17.57
C THR A 152 -0.52 6.12 -17.41
N ILE A 153 -0.57 5.55 -16.21
CA ILE A 153 -0.05 4.21 -15.90
C ILE A 153 -1.22 3.28 -15.55
N PRO A 154 -1.38 2.14 -16.24
CA PRO A 154 -2.35 1.12 -15.86
C PRO A 154 -1.83 0.28 -14.68
N GLN A 155 -2.66 0.09 -13.65
CA GLN A 155 -2.42 -0.85 -12.56
C GLN A 155 -3.59 -1.85 -12.49
N GLU A 156 -3.33 -3.15 -12.42
CA GLU A 156 -4.39 -4.13 -12.14
C GLU A 156 -4.58 -4.23 -10.63
N LEU A 157 -5.81 -4.07 -10.17
CA LEU A 157 -6.21 -4.28 -8.79
C LEU A 157 -6.96 -5.60 -8.70
N ASP A 158 -6.60 -6.48 -7.77
CA ASP A 158 -7.29 -7.74 -7.50
C ASP A 158 -7.79 -7.74 -6.05
N PHE A 159 -9.10 -7.89 -5.86
CA PHE A 159 -9.77 -7.62 -4.59
C PHE A 159 -10.76 -8.73 -4.25
N TRP A 160 -10.76 -9.09 -2.97
CA TRP A 160 -11.77 -9.89 -2.31
C TRP A 160 -12.55 -8.96 -1.41
N VAL A 161 -13.88 -8.97 -1.53
CA VAL A 161 -14.76 -8.01 -0.88
C VAL A 161 -15.95 -8.74 -0.30
N THR A 162 -16.34 -8.39 0.92
CA THR A 162 -17.64 -8.76 1.49
C THR A 162 -18.54 -7.54 1.63
N TYR A 163 -19.85 -7.76 1.47
CA TYR A 163 -20.87 -6.74 1.68
C TYR A 163 -21.78 -7.08 2.87
N ASN A 164 -22.19 -6.05 3.61
CA ASN A 164 -23.24 -6.18 4.62
C ASN A 164 -24.65 -6.11 3.97
N ASP A 165 -25.70 -6.23 4.79
CA ASP A 165 -27.10 -6.22 4.37
C ASP A 165 -27.54 -4.90 3.72
N LYS A 166 -26.89 -3.79 4.07
CA LYS A 166 -27.07 -2.47 3.44
C LYS A 166 -26.36 -2.35 2.08
N GLY A 167 -25.53 -3.32 1.71
CA GLY A 167 -24.70 -3.27 0.50
C GLY A 167 -23.49 -2.35 0.64
N GLU A 168 -23.02 -2.11 1.87
CA GLU A 168 -21.77 -1.43 2.17
C GLU A 168 -20.65 -2.46 2.24
N ILE A 169 -19.41 -2.07 1.88
CA ILE A 169 -18.25 -2.96 2.01
C ILE A 169 -17.96 -3.17 3.50
N SER A 170 -17.97 -4.43 3.93
CA SER A 170 -17.67 -4.85 5.30
C SER A 170 -16.24 -5.35 5.48
N GLN A 171 -15.66 -5.93 4.44
CA GLN A 171 -14.29 -6.41 4.47
C GLN A 171 -13.68 -6.35 3.09
N TYR A 172 -12.39 -6.06 3.00
CA TYR A 172 -11.64 -6.35 1.78
C TYR A 172 -10.18 -6.76 2.01
N ASP A 173 -9.67 -7.56 1.09
CA ASP A 173 -8.23 -7.82 0.92
C ASP A 173 -7.86 -7.51 -0.53
N GLY A 174 -6.97 -6.54 -0.71
CA GLY A 174 -6.60 -5.96 -1.99
C GLY A 174 -5.14 -6.21 -2.32
N CYS A 175 -4.89 -6.49 -3.59
CA CYS A 175 -3.59 -6.79 -4.16
C CYS A 175 -3.36 -5.91 -5.40
N VAL A 176 -2.16 -5.31 -5.52
CA VAL A 176 -1.80 -4.46 -6.66
C VAL A 176 -0.84 -5.22 -7.61
N LEU A 177 -1.25 -5.40 -8.87
CA LEU A 177 -0.65 -6.28 -9.88
C LEU A 177 -0.42 -5.60 -11.26
N ILE A 178 0.35 -6.27 -12.13
CA ILE A 178 0.50 -5.92 -13.57
C ILE A 178 -0.58 -6.65 -14.40
N PRO A 179 -1.31 -5.95 -15.31
CA PRO A 179 -2.30 -6.58 -16.20
C PRO A 179 -1.74 -7.65 -17.15
N PHE A 180 -0.46 -7.54 -17.54
CA PHE A 180 0.17 -8.30 -18.63
C PHE A 180 1.21 -9.35 -18.22
N LEU A 181 1.71 -9.36 -16.97
CA LEU A 181 2.80 -10.28 -16.60
C LEU A 181 2.32 -11.73 -16.36
N HIS A 182 1.02 -11.94 -16.13
CA HIS A 182 0.44 -13.28 -16.12
C HIS A 182 0.54 -14.00 -17.47
N TYR A 183 0.70 -13.26 -18.58
CA TYR A 183 0.85 -13.84 -19.92
C TYR A 183 2.31 -14.11 -20.33
N PHE A 184 3.31 -13.51 -19.68
CA PHE A 184 4.72 -13.64 -20.07
C PHE A 184 5.53 -14.66 -19.27
N LEU A 185 4.95 -15.29 -18.24
CA LEU A 185 5.59 -16.41 -17.54
C LEU A 185 5.55 -17.74 -18.33
N PHE A 186 4.88 -17.79 -19.48
CA PHE A 186 4.90 -18.92 -20.41
C PHE A 186 4.60 -18.43 -21.84
N PRO A 187 5.46 -18.57 -22.89
CA PRO A 187 6.86 -18.98 -22.99
C PRO A 187 7.74 -17.93 -23.73
N LEU A 188 8.94 -17.60 -23.23
CA LEU A 188 9.96 -16.89 -24.02
C LEU A 188 10.95 -17.89 -24.65
N PRO A 189 11.45 -17.63 -25.87
CA PRO A 189 12.36 -18.53 -26.56
C PRO A 189 13.70 -18.70 -25.80
N PRO A 190 14.33 -19.89 -25.83
CA PRO A 190 15.48 -20.24 -24.98
C PRO A 190 16.72 -19.35 -25.12
N SER A 191 16.80 -18.53 -26.17
CA SER A 191 17.98 -17.72 -26.49
C SER A 191 18.15 -16.45 -25.65
N LEU A 192 17.13 -16.01 -24.90
CA LEU A 192 17.18 -14.81 -24.03
C LEU A 192 17.45 -15.12 -22.55
N LEU A 193 17.63 -16.40 -22.17
CA LEU A 193 17.81 -16.84 -20.79
C LEU A 193 19.24 -16.66 -20.22
N LEU A 194 20.21 -16.20 -21.01
CA LEU A 194 21.62 -16.19 -20.59
C LEU A 194 22.10 -14.89 -19.92
N SER A 195 21.22 -13.91 -19.68
CA SER A 195 21.62 -12.62 -19.06
C SER A 195 20.93 -12.29 -17.74
N PHE A 196 19.99 -13.12 -17.28
CA PHE A 196 19.35 -12.94 -15.98
C PHE A 196 19.98 -13.91 -14.98
N PRO A 197 20.44 -13.45 -13.80
CA PRO A 197 20.83 -14.38 -12.74
C PRO A 197 19.63 -15.27 -12.42
N THR A 198 19.88 -16.58 -12.44
CA THR A 198 18.97 -17.70 -12.14
C THR A 198 17.65 -17.28 -11.48
N LEU A 199 16.59 -17.19 -12.29
CA LEU A 199 15.21 -17.10 -11.79
C LEU A 199 14.87 -18.43 -11.12
N VAL A 200 14.93 -18.46 -9.80
CA VAL A 200 14.13 -19.43 -9.03
C VAL A 200 12.67 -19.05 -9.29
N PRO A 201 11.81 -19.96 -9.79
CA PRO A 201 10.39 -19.69 -9.90
C PRO A 201 9.82 -19.63 -8.47
N THR A 202 9.74 -18.44 -7.90
CA THR A 202 9.05 -18.22 -6.64
C THR A 202 7.57 -18.09 -6.93
N THR A 203 6.81 -19.03 -6.38
CA THR A 203 5.36 -19.19 -6.50
C THR A 203 4.56 -18.13 -5.70
N ASN A 204 5.20 -17.03 -5.29
CA ASN A 204 4.63 -16.10 -4.31
C ASN A 204 4.06 -14.86 -4.99
N ARG A 205 2.73 -14.73 -4.98
CA ARG A 205 1.97 -13.59 -5.53
C ARG A 205 2.52 -12.24 -5.03
N LYS A 206 2.90 -12.14 -3.75
CA LYS A 206 3.47 -10.93 -3.13
C LYS A 206 4.81 -10.49 -3.74
N GLU A 207 5.63 -11.44 -4.22
CA GLU A 207 6.90 -11.10 -4.88
C GLU A 207 6.66 -10.42 -6.24
N SER A 208 5.63 -10.86 -6.97
CA SER A 208 5.24 -10.18 -8.21
C SER A 208 4.80 -8.74 -7.96
N ASN A 209 4.18 -8.45 -6.82
CA ASN A 209 3.69 -7.10 -6.49
C ASN A 209 4.83 -6.15 -6.17
N PHE A 210 5.82 -6.59 -5.39
CA PHE A 210 7.00 -5.78 -5.07
C PHE A 210 7.87 -5.51 -6.30
N ARG A 211 8.04 -6.51 -7.15
CA ARG A 211 8.70 -6.32 -8.46
C ARG A 211 7.93 -5.35 -9.34
N TYR A 212 6.60 -5.35 -9.26
CA TYR A 212 5.77 -4.40 -9.99
C TYR A 212 5.96 -2.97 -9.52
N LEU A 213 5.83 -2.71 -8.22
CA LEU A 213 5.99 -1.36 -7.68
C LEU A 213 7.40 -0.81 -7.97
N GLN A 214 8.42 -1.67 -7.91
CA GLN A 214 9.76 -1.31 -8.35
C GLN A 214 9.82 -0.95 -9.84
N TRP A 215 9.22 -1.78 -10.70
CA TRP A 215 9.16 -1.52 -12.13
C TRP A 215 8.43 -0.20 -12.43
N GLN A 216 7.34 0.09 -11.74
CA GLN A 216 6.59 1.32 -11.90
C GLN A 216 7.40 2.54 -11.48
N LEU A 217 8.10 2.46 -10.34
CA LEU A 217 9.01 3.50 -9.88
C LEU A 217 10.09 3.75 -10.94
N ASN A 218 10.80 2.71 -11.38
CA ASN A 218 11.85 2.82 -12.40
C ASN A 218 11.32 3.39 -13.74
N SER A 219 10.13 2.97 -14.17
CA SER A 219 9.51 3.43 -15.41
C SER A 219 9.09 4.91 -15.32
N THR A 220 8.61 5.34 -14.15
CA THR A 220 8.28 6.74 -13.88
C THR A 220 9.54 7.59 -13.91
N ILE A 221 10.61 7.15 -13.24
CA ILE A 221 11.91 7.82 -13.24
C ILE A 221 12.48 7.95 -14.66
N ALA A 222 12.44 6.86 -15.46
CA ALA A 222 12.91 6.87 -16.84
C ALA A 222 12.08 7.82 -17.73
N THR A 223 10.77 7.92 -17.49
CA THR A 223 9.89 8.86 -18.18
C THR A 223 10.23 10.31 -17.83
N ILE A 224 10.48 10.60 -16.55
CA ILE A 224 10.93 11.92 -16.09
C ILE A 224 12.26 12.28 -16.76
N ALA A 225 13.24 11.35 -16.79
CA ALA A 225 14.52 11.57 -17.45
C ALA A 225 14.34 11.97 -18.92
N LYS A 226 13.50 11.22 -19.64
CA LYS A 226 13.18 11.51 -21.05
C LYS A 226 12.54 12.89 -21.22
N LEU A 227 11.59 13.26 -20.36
CA LEU A 227 10.91 14.56 -20.42
C LEU A 227 11.87 15.73 -20.12
N GLN A 228 12.89 15.50 -19.30
CA GLN A 228 13.94 16.47 -18.99
C GLN A 228 15.11 16.47 -20.00
N ASN A 229 15.01 15.71 -21.10
CA ASN A 229 16.08 15.51 -22.09
C ASN A 229 17.39 14.99 -21.47
N LEU A 230 17.29 14.21 -20.40
CA LEU A 230 18.41 13.57 -19.73
C LEU A 230 18.64 12.16 -20.32
N SER A 231 19.86 11.67 -20.20
CA SER A 231 20.18 10.28 -20.60
C SER A 231 19.38 9.31 -19.73
N THR A 232 18.96 8.18 -20.30
CA THR A 232 18.33 7.08 -19.54
C THR A 232 19.30 6.43 -18.55
N THR A 233 20.59 6.72 -18.64
CA THR A 233 21.64 6.27 -17.71
C THR A 233 21.91 7.26 -16.57
N THR A 234 21.27 8.43 -16.57
CA THR A 234 21.44 9.41 -15.49
C THR A 234 20.68 8.94 -14.26
N ASP A 235 21.38 8.78 -13.13
CA ASP A 235 20.74 8.53 -11.85
C ASP A 235 20.02 9.80 -11.38
N LEU A 236 18.69 9.77 -11.44
CA LEU A 236 17.83 10.86 -10.98
C LEU A 236 17.43 10.72 -9.52
N THR A 237 17.76 9.61 -8.87
CA THR A 237 17.33 9.34 -7.50
C THR A 237 17.69 10.49 -6.55
N PRO A 238 18.91 11.06 -6.57
CA PRO A 238 19.25 12.19 -5.69
C PRO A 238 18.40 13.45 -5.94
N LEU A 239 18.06 13.73 -7.20
CA LEU A 239 17.23 14.88 -7.56
C LEU A 239 15.78 14.67 -7.12
N LEU A 240 15.24 13.47 -7.35
CA LEU A 240 13.87 13.13 -6.98
C LEU A 240 13.72 13.06 -5.45
N HIS A 241 14.72 12.53 -4.76
CA HIS A 241 14.80 12.52 -3.31
C HIS A 241 14.74 13.94 -2.76
N ALA A 242 15.58 14.86 -3.26
CA ALA A 242 15.55 16.25 -2.84
C ALA A 242 14.18 16.92 -3.11
N LYS A 243 13.59 16.70 -4.29
CA LYS A 243 12.26 17.26 -4.62
C LYS A 243 11.14 16.73 -3.74
N LEU A 244 11.14 15.43 -3.44
CA LEU A 244 10.17 14.84 -2.51
C LEU A 244 10.37 15.37 -1.10
N ALA A 245 11.62 15.46 -0.62
CA ALA A 245 11.93 16.02 0.69
C ALA A 245 11.38 17.44 0.81
N THR A 246 11.66 18.33 -0.15
CA THR A 246 11.10 19.69 -0.15
C THR A 246 9.58 19.70 -0.12
N SER A 247 8.90 18.92 -0.97
CA SER A 247 7.42 18.86 -0.99
C SER A 247 6.83 18.37 0.35
N ILE A 248 7.42 17.33 0.94
CA ILE A 248 6.99 16.79 2.23
C ILE A 248 7.21 17.84 3.33
N CYS A 249 8.34 18.54 3.30
CA CYS A 249 8.66 19.58 4.28
C CYS A 249 7.77 20.82 4.15
N GLU A 250 7.42 21.22 2.92
CA GLU A 250 6.44 22.29 2.69
C GLU A 250 5.08 21.90 3.27
N THR A 251 4.65 20.65 3.06
CA THR A 251 3.42 20.11 3.66
C THR A 251 3.51 20.11 5.20
N ALA A 252 4.61 19.60 5.76
CA ALA A 252 4.81 19.54 7.20
C ALA A 252 4.77 20.94 7.84
N THR A 253 5.53 21.89 7.30
CA THR A 253 5.61 23.25 7.87
C THR A 253 4.32 24.05 7.69
N THR A 254 3.52 23.73 6.68
CA THR A 254 2.23 24.39 6.44
C THR A 254 1.13 23.85 7.38
N PHE A 255 1.03 22.53 7.53
CA PHE A 255 -0.13 21.90 8.17
C PHE A 255 0.16 21.33 9.57
N CYS A 256 1.41 20.97 9.87
CA CYS A 256 1.80 20.36 11.14
C CYS A 256 2.32 21.41 12.10
N ASN A 257 1.40 22.05 12.83
CA ASN A 257 1.68 23.09 13.81
C ASN A 257 1.16 22.70 15.21
N GLY A 258 1.47 23.55 16.21
CA GLY A 258 0.99 23.34 17.58
C GLY A 258 1.48 22.00 18.16
N THR A 259 0.53 21.17 18.62
CA THR A 259 0.83 19.85 19.20
C THR A 259 1.29 18.82 18.18
N ASN A 260 1.04 19.03 16.89
CA ASN A 260 1.43 18.11 15.82
C ASN A 260 2.69 18.54 15.11
N LEU A 261 3.44 19.52 15.64
CA LEU A 261 4.68 20.00 15.05
C LEU A 261 5.70 18.85 14.92
N GLN A 262 6.15 18.58 13.69
CA GLN A 262 7.08 17.47 13.41
C GLN A 262 8.52 17.91 13.24
N TYR A 263 8.71 19.14 12.77
CA TYR A 263 10.02 19.71 12.49
C TYR A 263 10.04 21.16 12.98
N GLU A 264 11.20 21.61 13.46
CA GLU A 264 11.37 23.00 13.91
C GLU A 264 11.27 23.98 12.73
N SER A 265 11.76 23.59 11.56
CA SER A 265 11.78 24.41 10.35
C SER A 265 11.83 23.58 9.07
N GLN A 266 11.60 24.24 7.93
CA GLN A 266 11.78 23.67 6.60
C GLN A 266 13.19 23.07 6.45
N ALA A 267 14.23 23.82 6.85
CA ALA A 267 15.62 23.40 6.69
C ALA A 267 15.96 22.15 7.52
N THR A 268 15.46 22.06 8.75
CA THR A 268 15.66 20.86 9.59
C THR A 268 14.94 19.64 9.02
N CYS A 269 13.76 19.85 8.42
CA CYS A 269 13.03 18.78 7.75
C CYS A 269 13.79 18.29 6.51
N GLU A 270 14.26 19.19 5.65
CA GLU A 270 15.00 18.84 4.44
C GLU A 270 16.35 18.19 4.76
N ASP A 271 17.01 18.59 5.85
CA ASP A 271 18.23 17.93 6.34
C ASP A 271 17.95 16.48 6.75
N TYR A 272 16.91 16.25 7.54
CA TYR A 272 16.52 14.91 7.98
C TYR A 272 16.08 14.04 6.80
N LEU A 273 15.11 14.51 5.99
CA LEU A 273 14.59 13.73 4.87
C LEU A 273 15.61 13.57 3.74
N GLY A 274 16.40 14.60 3.46
CA GLY A 274 17.38 14.59 2.37
C GLY A 274 18.68 13.85 2.68
N LYS A 275 19.08 13.72 3.96
CA LYS A 275 20.38 13.14 4.34
C LYS A 275 20.31 11.92 5.24
N GLN A 276 19.27 11.82 6.08
CA GLN A 276 19.18 10.78 7.10
C GLN A 276 18.13 9.72 6.74
N THR A 277 17.16 10.08 5.91
CA THR A 277 16.11 9.17 5.44
C THR A 277 16.44 8.68 4.03
N ARG A 278 16.36 7.38 3.80
CA ARG A 278 16.57 6.80 2.46
C ARG A 278 15.38 7.06 1.53
N PHE A 279 15.62 7.08 0.23
CA PHE A 279 14.58 7.30 -0.78
C PHE A 279 13.44 6.27 -0.68
N GLY A 280 13.80 4.99 -0.62
CA GLY A 280 12.87 3.86 -0.58
C GLY A 280 12.68 3.21 -1.94
N GLU A 281 12.92 1.91 -2.00
CA GLU A 281 12.60 1.08 -3.16
C GLU A 281 11.08 0.90 -3.31
N GLY A 282 10.63 0.38 -4.44
CA GLY A 282 9.20 0.18 -4.73
C GLY A 282 8.47 -0.72 -3.72
N TRP A 283 9.19 -1.58 -3.01
CA TRP A 283 8.65 -2.45 -1.96
C TRP A 283 8.74 -1.85 -0.55
N GLU A 284 9.40 -0.70 -0.39
CA GLU A 284 9.61 0.00 0.89
C GLU A 284 8.62 1.15 1.11
N TRP A 285 7.49 1.16 0.40
CA TRP A 285 6.48 2.23 0.47
C TRP A 285 5.71 2.26 1.80
N GLY A 286 5.86 1.24 2.64
CA GLY A 286 5.36 1.20 4.02
C GLY A 286 6.45 1.20 5.10
N MET A 287 7.69 1.54 4.74
CA MET A 287 8.87 1.50 5.63
C MET A 287 9.37 2.92 5.96
N ASP A 288 10.46 3.05 6.74
CA ASP A 288 11.03 4.35 7.10
C ASP A 288 11.79 5.01 5.94
N THR A 289 11.02 5.54 4.99
CA THR A 289 11.53 6.08 3.71
C THR A 289 10.87 7.40 3.33
N VAL A 290 11.52 8.14 2.42
CA VAL A 290 10.92 9.32 1.77
C VAL A 290 9.74 8.92 0.89
N ALA A 291 9.77 7.74 0.26
CA ALA A 291 8.66 7.21 -0.53
C ALA A 291 7.41 6.95 0.33
N CYS A 292 7.54 6.40 1.54
CA CYS A 292 6.41 6.26 2.46
C CYS A 292 5.83 7.63 2.85
N ARG A 293 6.70 8.59 3.20
CA ARG A 293 6.27 9.94 3.56
C ARG A 293 5.65 10.71 2.40
N MET A 294 6.05 10.42 1.17
CA MET A 294 5.40 10.92 -0.05
C MET A 294 3.94 10.45 -0.14
N ILE A 295 3.62 9.22 0.28
CA ILE A 295 2.23 8.76 0.34
C ILE A 295 1.48 9.56 1.41
N HIS A 296 2.05 9.65 2.61
CA HIS A 296 1.38 10.27 3.75
C HIS A 296 1.22 11.80 3.65
N GLN A 297 2.11 12.54 2.97
CA GLN A 297 1.94 14.00 2.81
C GLN A 297 0.60 14.35 2.11
N ASN A 298 0.11 13.47 1.22
CA ASN A 298 -1.15 13.68 0.51
C ASN A 298 -2.38 13.48 1.41
N MET A 299 -2.22 13.04 2.65
CA MET A 299 -3.33 12.92 3.61
C MET A 299 -3.28 14.01 4.69
N VAL A 300 -2.13 14.67 4.88
CA VAL A 300 -1.94 15.72 5.89
C VAL A 300 -2.90 16.90 5.76
N PRO A 301 -3.18 17.47 4.57
CA PRO A 301 -4.15 18.57 4.45
C PRO A 301 -5.58 18.19 4.86
N LEU A 302 -5.92 16.89 4.82
CA LEU A 302 -7.24 16.40 5.19
C LEU A 302 -7.34 16.21 6.71
N ARG A 303 -6.32 15.60 7.33
CA ARG A 303 -6.27 15.31 8.77
C ARG A 303 -4.84 15.44 9.33
N PRO A 304 -4.40 16.66 9.66
CA PRO A 304 -3.06 16.87 10.18
C PRO A 304 -2.85 16.17 11.54
N ASP A 305 -3.88 16.11 12.39
CA ASP A 305 -3.81 15.46 13.72
C ASP A 305 -3.44 13.98 13.67
N VAL A 306 -3.66 13.30 12.54
CA VAL A 306 -3.32 11.88 12.37
C VAL A 306 -2.05 11.73 11.53
N HIS A 307 -1.96 12.46 10.40
CA HIS A 307 -0.92 12.17 9.41
C HIS A 307 0.39 12.95 9.60
N CYS A 308 0.40 13.97 10.45
CA CYS A 308 1.63 14.71 10.72
C CYS A 308 2.73 13.80 11.26
N GLU A 309 2.44 12.97 12.27
CA GLU A 309 3.43 12.04 12.82
C GLU A 309 4.01 11.09 11.77
N HIS A 310 3.19 10.69 10.78
CA HIS A 310 3.61 9.77 9.72
C HIS A 310 4.68 10.37 8.79
N ILE A 311 4.66 11.69 8.59
CA ILE A 311 5.65 12.41 7.78
C ILE A 311 6.81 13.00 8.61
N GLY A 312 6.76 12.83 9.93
CA GLY A 312 7.78 13.26 10.87
C GLY A 312 8.93 12.27 11.07
N PRO A 313 9.89 12.58 11.97
CA PRO A 313 11.02 11.70 12.27
C PRO A 313 10.65 10.37 12.94
N SER A 314 9.56 10.33 13.71
CA SER A 314 9.09 9.09 14.34
C SER A 314 8.42 8.13 13.36
N GLY A 315 7.95 8.65 12.21
CA GLY A 315 7.13 7.93 11.25
C GLY A 315 5.73 7.55 11.75
N GLY A 316 5.36 7.95 12.98
CA GLY A 316 4.05 7.71 13.61
C GLY A 316 3.56 6.27 13.54
N GLY A 317 4.47 5.29 13.56
CA GLY A 317 4.13 3.86 13.41
C GLY A 317 3.72 3.43 11.99
N MET A 318 3.65 4.35 11.03
CA MET A 318 3.28 4.06 9.63
C MET A 318 4.51 4.00 8.73
N CYS A 319 5.40 4.99 8.81
CA CYS A 319 6.66 5.02 8.07
C CYS A 319 7.82 4.63 8.99
N VAL A 320 7.84 3.35 9.39
CA VAL A 320 8.83 2.77 10.32
C VAL A 320 9.39 1.46 9.76
N ASP A 321 10.61 1.09 10.16
CA ASP A 321 11.27 -0.16 9.76
C ASP A 321 10.86 -1.35 10.63
N ASP A 322 9.56 -1.60 10.73
CA ASP A 322 8.96 -2.74 11.46
C ASP A 322 8.74 -3.98 10.57
N ARG A 323 9.12 -3.90 9.29
CA ARG A 323 8.90 -4.92 8.26
C ARG A 323 10.19 -5.29 7.56
N THR A 324 10.22 -6.49 6.99
CA THR A 324 11.34 -6.94 6.13
C THR A 324 10.81 -7.38 4.79
N TYR A 325 11.65 -7.39 3.76
CA TYR A 325 11.27 -7.91 2.44
C TYR A 325 10.68 -9.33 2.54
N VAL A 326 11.40 -10.25 3.19
CA VAL A 326 10.95 -11.64 3.38
C VAL A 326 9.70 -11.71 4.25
N GLY A 327 9.65 -10.96 5.36
CA GLY A 327 8.48 -10.93 6.24
C GLY A 327 7.22 -10.46 5.51
N ASN A 328 7.31 -9.44 4.65
CA ASN A 328 6.18 -9.01 3.83
C ASN A 328 5.77 -10.06 2.80
N LEU A 329 6.74 -10.81 2.23
CA LEU A 329 6.46 -11.89 1.28
C LEU A 329 5.78 -13.10 1.92
N GLU A 330 6.16 -13.42 3.16
CA GLU A 330 5.69 -14.57 3.93
C GLU A 330 4.51 -14.24 4.85
N GLU A 331 4.14 -12.97 4.99
CA GLU A 331 3.00 -12.55 5.80
C GLU A 331 1.75 -13.33 5.36
N ASP A 332 0.94 -13.75 6.33
CA ASP A 332 -0.30 -14.46 6.06
C ASP A 332 -1.29 -13.58 5.27
N TYR A 333 -2.22 -14.23 4.55
CA TYR A 333 -3.35 -13.52 3.95
C TYR A 333 -4.29 -12.99 5.04
N PHE A 334 -5.15 -12.03 4.70
CA PHE A 334 -6.00 -11.35 5.69
C PHE A 334 -6.77 -12.35 6.57
N VAL A 335 -6.44 -12.36 7.87
CA VAL A 335 -6.84 -13.43 8.80
C VAL A 335 -8.17 -13.18 9.53
N ASN A 336 -8.83 -12.05 9.29
CA ASN A 336 -10.02 -11.66 10.06
C ASN A 336 -11.22 -12.57 9.84
N THR A 337 -11.71 -12.69 8.60
CA THR A 337 -12.81 -13.60 8.25
C THR A 337 -12.58 -14.13 6.84
N PRO A 338 -12.70 -15.45 6.61
CA PRO A 338 -12.49 -16.00 5.29
C PRO A 338 -13.55 -15.49 4.31
N PHE A 339 -13.14 -15.19 3.08
CA PHE A 339 -14.01 -14.73 2.00
C PHE A 339 -14.83 -15.90 1.41
N LEU A 340 -15.69 -16.50 2.24
CA LEU A 340 -16.56 -17.61 1.87
C LEU A 340 -18.00 -17.12 1.73
N ALA A 341 -18.65 -17.50 0.63
CA ALA A 341 -20.06 -17.22 0.46
C ALA A 341 -20.90 -18.09 1.43
N PRO A 342 -22.11 -17.63 1.81
CA PRO A 342 -23.00 -18.38 2.70
C PRO A 342 -23.24 -19.81 2.19
N GLY A 343 -23.10 -20.79 3.08
CA GLY A 343 -23.26 -22.21 2.76
C GLY A 343 -21.99 -22.92 2.25
N LEU A 344 -20.86 -22.21 2.13
CA LEU A 344 -19.54 -22.80 1.85
C LEU A 344 -18.65 -22.91 3.11
N GLU A 345 -19.17 -22.49 4.26
CA GLU A 345 -18.48 -22.40 5.55
C GLU A 345 -18.17 -23.79 6.19
N GLY A 346 -18.69 -24.88 5.61
CA GLY A 346 -18.58 -26.25 6.14
C GLY A 346 -17.84 -27.25 5.26
N GLY A 347 -17.09 -26.80 4.24
CA GLY A 347 -16.31 -27.67 3.37
C GLY A 347 -15.02 -28.16 4.03
N VAL A 348 -15.11 -29.09 4.97
CA VAL A 348 -13.96 -29.93 5.36
C VAL A 348 -13.65 -30.85 4.17
N MET A 349 -12.47 -30.71 3.57
CA MET A 349 -11.80 -31.84 2.90
C MET A 349 -10.74 -32.40 3.83
#